data_AF-A0A1W9TAJ7-F1
#
_entry.id   AF-A0A1W9TAJ7-F1
#
_cell.length_a   1.000
_cell.length_b   1.000
_cell.length_c   1.000
_cell.angle_alpha   90.00
_cell.angle_beta   90.00
_cell.angle_gamma   90.00
#
_symmetry.space_group_name_H-M   'P 1'
#
loop_
_entity.id
_entity.type
_entity.pdbx_description
1 polymer ?
#
loop_
_entity_poly.entity_id
_entity_poly.type
_entity_poly.pdbx_seq_one_letter_code
_entity_poly.pdbx_strand_id
1 'polypeptide(L)'
;MKTLCASLLLAALLLIFGTTALCEEDPIKIKCKNDPWCYQQEAEKIGDPELCENILKYWPKADGVHGWCIYRLALKQKDCSLCDRIKAKDIRENLCYKDVCKKKK
;
A
#
# COMPACT_ATOMS: atom_id res chain seq x y z
N MET A 1 -20.73 5.34 -8.50
CA MET A 1 -19.93 6.33 -9.26
C MET A 1 -19.11 5.57 -10.29
N LYS A 2 -19.05 6.12 -11.50
CA LYS A 2 -18.69 5.45 -12.75
C LYS A 2 -17.18 5.21 -12.82
N THR A 3 -16.75 3.97 -13.07
CA THR A 3 -15.44 3.70 -13.68
C THR A 3 -15.67 3.44 -15.17
N LEU A 4 -15.42 4.46 -15.97
CA LEU A 4 -15.46 4.38 -17.43
C LEU A 4 -14.30 3.48 -17.91
N CYS A 5 -14.61 2.26 -18.37
CA CYS A 5 -13.77 1.56 -19.34
C CYS A 5 -14.10 2.13 -20.73
N ALA A 6 -13.61 3.33 -21.03
CA ALA A 6 -13.82 4.00 -22.31
C ALA A 6 -12.50 4.08 -23.10
N SER A 7 -12.41 3.29 -24.17
CA SER A 7 -11.58 3.48 -25.38
C SER A 7 -11.91 2.29 -26.29
N LEU A 8 -12.94 2.36 -27.14
CA LEU A 8 -12.96 3.03 -28.44
C LEU A 8 -11.75 2.66 -29.32
N LEU A 9 -12.09 2.03 -30.45
CA LEU A 9 -11.31 1.70 -31.64
C LEU A 9 -10.59 0.35 -31.61
N LEU A 10 -11.29 -0.62 -32.22
CA LEU A 10 -10.69 -1.73 -32.96
C LEU A 10 -9.60 -1.18 -33.89
N ALA A 11 -8.36 -1.12 -33.41
CA ALA A 11 -7.21 -1.27 -34.28
C ALA A 11 -7.12 -2.75 -34.61
N ALA A 12 -7.68 -3.08 -35.77
CA ALA A 12 -7.61 -4.39 -36.37
C ALA A 12 -6.15 -4.85 -36.49
N LEU A 13 -5.93 -6.11 -36.15
CA LEU A 13 -4.89 -6.98 -36.69
C LEU A 13 -3.45 -6.43 -36.62
N LEU A 14 -2.72 -6.88 -35.59
CA LEU A 14 -1.47 -7.66 -35.68
C LEU A 14 -0.71 -7.53 -34.36
N LEU A 15 -0.05 -8.62 -33.96
CA LEU A 15 0.69 -8.87 -32.70
C LEU A 15 -0.10 -9.67 -31.65
N ILE A 16 0.06 -10.98 -31.80
CA ILE A 16 -0.37 -12.05 -30.90
C ILE A 16 0.36 -11.87 -29.55
N PHE A 17 -0.35 -12.11 -28.46
CA PHE A 17 -0.08 -11.71 -27.06
C PHE A 17 -0.43 -10.26 -26.72
N GLY A 18 -1.71 -9.94 -26.94
CA GLY A 18 -2.36 -8.82 -26.29
C GLY A 18 -2.14 -8.89 -24.78
N THR A 19 -1.52 -7.85 -24.24
CA THR A 19 -1.63 -7.50 -22.83
C THR A 19 -3.11 -7.37 -22.52
N THR A 20 -3.70 -8.41 -21.95
CA THR A 20 -5.02 -8.34 -21.37
C THR A 20 -4.97 -7.21 -20.35
N ALA A 21 -5.73 -6.15 -20.58
CA ALA A 21 -6.06 -5.16 -19.56
C ALA A 21 -6.89 -5.86 -18.48
N LEU A 22 -6.22 -6.68 -17.66
CA LEU A 22 -6.79 -7.28 -16.47
C LEU A 22 -6.70 -6.20 -15.42
N CYS A 23 -7.86 -5.69 -15.00
CA CYS A 23 -8.01 -5.13 -13.68
C CYS A 23 -7.65 -6.26 -12.69
N GLU A 24 -6.36 -6.40 -12.34
CA GLU A 24 -5.94 -7.37 -11.34
C GLU A 24 -6.54 -6.94 -10.02
N GLU A 25 -7.54 -7.70 -9.55
CA GLU A 25 -8.13 -7.48 -8.25
C GLU A 25 -7.10 -7.85 -7.18
N ASP A 26 -6.90 -6.94 -6.22
CA ASP A 26 -5.93 -7.10 -5.15
C ASP A 26 -6.25 -8.34 -4.29
N PRO A 27 -5.42 -9.39 -4.34
CA PRO A 27 -5.72 -10.66 -3.68
C PRO A 27 -5.75 -10.53 -2.15
N ILE A 28 -5.00 -9.57 -1.58
CA ILE A 28 -5.00 -9.31 -0.15
C ILE A 28 -6.33 -8.68 0.26
N LYS A 29 -6.86 -7.75 -0.55
CA LYS A 29 -8.16 -7.14 -0.30
C LYS A 29 -9.29 -8.18 -0.34
N ILE A 30 -9.24 -9.13 -1.29
CA ILE A 30 -10.20 -10.23 -1.36
C ILE A 30 -10.12 -11.09 -0.08
N LYS A 31 -8.91 -11.48 0.33
CA LYS A 31 -8.66 -12.30 1.52
C LYS A 31 -9.14 -11.62 2.80
N CYS A 32 -8.81 -10.34 2.98
CA CYS A 32 -9.04 -9.59 4.22
C CYS A 32 -10.40 -8.89 4.29
N LYS A 33 -11.17 -8.87 3.20
CA LYS A 33 -12.51 -8.30 3.14
C LYS A 33 -12.54 -6.87 3.68
N ASN A 34 -13.15 -6.63 4.85
CA ASN A 34 -13.31 -5.30 5.46
C ASN A 34 -12.40 -5.06 6.65
N ASP A 35 -11.39 -5.91 6.88
CA ASP A 35 -10.44 -5.76 7.99
C ASP A 35 -9.10 -5.15 7.52
N PRO A 36 -8.82 -3.87 7.85
CA PRO A 36 -7.55 -3.23 7.50
C PRO A 36 -6.36 -3.81 8.28
N TRP A 37 -6.57 -4.40 9.47
CA TRP A 37 -5.49 -5.01 10.26
C TRP A 37 -5.05 -6.34 9.65
N CYS A 38 -5.99 -7.14 9.14
CA CYS A 38 -5.66 -8.30 8.30
C CYS A 38 -4.79 -7.88 7.11
N TYR A 39 -5.19 -6.82 6.39
CA TYR A 39 -4.45 -6.36 5.21
C TYR A 39 -3.03 -5.93 5.58
N GLN A 40 -2.87 -5.13 6.65
CA GLN A 40 -1.56 -4.76 7.19
C GLN A 40 -0.68 -5.99 7.45
N GLN A 41 -1.21 -7.03 8.11
CA GLN A 41 -0.41 -8.22 8.44
C GLN A 41 0.09 -8.94 7.19
N GLU A 42 -0.72 -9.00 6.12
CA GLU A 42 -0.30 -9.59 4.86
C GLU A 42 0.74 -8.74 4.14
N ALA A 43 0.56 -7.41 4.12
CA ALA A 43 1.54 -6.47 3.60
C ALA A 43 2.89 -6.58 4.35
N GLU A 44 2.88 -6.71 5.67
CA GLU A 44 4.09 -6.89 6.50
C GLU A 44 4.82 -8.22 6.23
N LYS A 45 4.08 -9.30 5.96
CA LYS A 45 4.64 -10.60 5.58
C LYS A 45 5.36 -10.50 4.23
N ILE A 46 4.74 -9.83 3.26
CA ILE A 46 5.33 -9.60 1.93
C ILE A 46 6.52 -8.65 2.03
N GLY A 47 6.44 -7.66 2.93
CA GLY A 47 7.51 -6.71 3.17
C GLY A 47 7.53 -5.53 2.19
N ASP A 48 6.46 -5.31 1.44
CA ASP A 48 6.35 -4.25 0.43
C ASP A 48 5.57 -3.04 1.00
N PRO A 49 6.22 -1.88 1.18
CA PRO A 49 5.57 -0.66 1.65
C PRO A 49 4.48 -0.13 0.72
N GLU A 50 4.53 -0.41 -0.60
CA GLU A 50 3.49 0.00 -1.54
C GLU A 50 2.14 -0.64 -1.22
N LEU A 51 2.15 -1.87 -0.70
CA LEU A 51 0.92 -2.52 -0.25
C LEU A 51 0.26 -1.77 0.91
N CYS A 52 1.04 -1.15 1.80
CA CYS A 52 0.48 -0.35 2.89
C CYS A 52 -0.33 0.84 2.36
N GLU A 53 0.03 1.44 1.22
CA GLU A 53 -0.72 2.57 0.62
C GLU A 53 -2.15 2.18 0.23
N ASN A 54 -2.35 0.92 -0.18
CA ASN A 54 -3.69 0.40 -0.50
C ASN A 54 -4.64 0.39 0.71
N ILE A 55 -4.13 0.44 1.95
CA ILE A 55 -4.97 0.54 3.14
C ILE A 55 -5.82 1.82 3.08
N LEU A 56 -5.25 2.96 2.67
CA LEU A 56 -6.01 4.21 2.56
C LEU A 56 -6.92 4.25 1.33
N LYS A 57 -6.59 3.49 0.28
CA LYS A 57 -7.47 3.31 -0.88
C LYS A 57 -8.76 2.57 -0.49
N TYR A 58 -8.66 1.53 0.32
CA TYR A 58 -9.80 0.69 0.70
C TYR A 58 -10.50 1.13 1.99
N TRP A 59 -9.76 1.74 2.93
CA TRP A 59 -10.24 2.25 4.21
C TRP A 59 -9.71 3.68 4.44
N PRO A 60 -10.36 4.71 3.87
CA PRO A 60 -9.85 6.09 3.88
C PRO A 60 -9.66 6.73 5.26
N LYS A 61 -10.24 6.15 6.31
CA LYS A 61 -10.12 6.61 7.71
C LYS A 61 -9.19 5.74 8.56
N ALA A 62 -8.43 4.84 7.94
CA ALA A 62 -7.50 3.93 8.62
C ALA A 62 -6.06 4.45 8.58
N ASP A 63 -5.87 5.76 8.78
CA ASP A 63 -4.56 6.43 8.84
C ASP A 63 -3.66 5.85 9.94
N GLY A 64 -4.24 5.48 11.08
CA GLY A 64 -3.52 4.75 12.12
C GLY A 64 -2.99 3.40 11.65
N VAL A 65 -3.81 2.60 10.95
CA VAL A 65 -3.41 1.26 10.46
C VAL A 65 -2.37 1.36 9.35
N HIS A 66 -2.56 2.29 8.41
CA HIS A 66 -1.57 2.65 7.39
C HIS A 66 -0.24 3.05 8.02
N GLY A 67 -0.28 3.95 9.01
CA GLY A 67 0.90 4.41 9.72
C GLY A 67 1.65 3.28 10.43
N TRP A 68 0.93 2.37 11.09
CA TRP A 68 1.52 1.19 11.73
C TRP A 68 2.17 0.24 10.72
N CYS A 69 1.53 -0.01 9.58
CA CYS A 69 2.06 -0.83 8.49
C CYS A 69 3.41 -0.29 8.00
N ILE A 70 3.45 0.99 7.62
CA ILE A 70 4.68 1.65 7.14
C ILE A 70 5.76 1.69 8.23
N TYR A 71 5.41 2.06 9.47
CA TYR A 71 6.37 2.12 10.58
C TYR A 71 7.05 0.76 10.84
N ARG A 72 6.29 -0.33 10.84
CA ARG A 72 6.86 -1.67 11.05
C ARG A 72 7.79 -2.09 9.92
N LEU A 73 7.45 -1.76 8.68
CA LEU A 73 8.35 -1.98 7.54
C LEU A 73 9.59 -1.09 7.62
N ALA A 74 9.45 0.18 7.97
CA ALA A 74 10.56 1.10 8.19
C ALA A 74 11.55 0.57 9.25
N LEU A 75 11.04 0.04 10.37
CA LEU A 75 11.86 -0.62 11.39
C LEU A 75 12.58 -1.87 10.85
N LYS A 76 11.85 -2.76 10.18
CA LYS A 76 12.39 -4.02 9.66
C LYS A 76 13.47 -3.78 8.60
N GLN A 77 13.23 -2.82 7.71
CA GLN A 77 14.12 -2.45 6.63
C GLN A 77 15.21 -1.46 7.06
N LYS A 78 15.07 -0.86 8.25
CA LYS A 78 15.91 0.25 8.76
C LYS A 78 15.95 1.43 7.79
N ASP A 79 14.83 1.69 7.12
CA ASP A 79 14.70 2.74 6.13
C ASP A 79 13.93 3.92 6.72
N CYS A 80 14.67 4.97 7.04
CA CYS A 80 14.13 6.21 7.58
C CYS A 80 13.19 6.93 6.61
N SER A 81 13.43 6.81 5.30
CA SER A 81 12.66 7.54 4.28
C SER A 81 11.19 7.08 4.25
N LEU A 82 10.91 5.85 4.68
CA LEU A 82 9.55 5.34 4.79
C LEU A 82 8.71 6.11 5.82
N CYS A 83 9.32 6.72 6.84
CA CYS A 83 8.58 7.52 7.82
C CYS A 83 7.84 8.71 7.18
N ASP A 84 8.36 9.28 6.09
CA ASP A 84 7.76 10.42 5.37
C ASP A 84 6.38 10.07 4.80
N ARG A 85 6.13 8.78 4.55
CA ARG A 85 4.87 8.28 3.95
C ARG A 85 3.73 8.23 4.96
N ILE A 86 4.03 8.17 6.25
CA ILE A 86 3.03 8.03 7.33
C ILE A 86 2.18 9.31 7.42
N LYS A 87 0.84 9.13 7.33
CA LYS A 87 -0.13 10.24 7.44
C LYS A 87 -0.46 10.59 8.90
N ALA A 88 -0.56 9.59 9.77
CA ALA A 88 -0.79 9.78 11.20
C ALA A 88 0.44 10.46 11.86
N LYS A 89 0.29 11.76 12.16
CA LYS A 89 1.41 12.60 12.64
C LYS A 89 2.03 12.09 13.93
N ASP A 90 1.22 11.56 14.84
CA ASP A 90 1.66 10.96 16.09
C ASP A 90 2.57 9.76 15.83
N ILE A 91 2.18 8.84 14.94
CA ILE A 91 3.01 7.68 14.57
C ILE A 91 4.29 8.15 13.87
N ARG A 92 4.19 9.10 12.93
CA ARG A 92 5.35 9.60 12.18
C ARG A 92 6.41 10.24 13.07
N GLU A 93 6.01 11.26 13.83
CA GLU A 93 6.94 12.13 14.57
C GLU A 93 7.36 11.51 15.91
N ASN A 94 6.43 10.85 16.60
CA ASN A 94 6.69 10.35 17.95
C ASN A 94 7.17 8.91 18.00
N LEU A 95 7.00 8.12 16.94
CA LEU A 95 7.46 6.74 16.87
C LEU A 95 8.47 6.56 15.73
N CYS A 96 8.06 6.68 14.48
CA CYS A 96 8.87 6.27 13.32
C CYS A 96 10.22 6.99 13.24
N TYR A 97 10.26 8.32 13.18
CA TYR A 97 11.53 9.04 13.12
C TYR A 97 12.39 8.79 14.36
N LYS A 98 11.78 8.62 15.54
CA LYS A 98 12.50 8.38 16.79
C LYS A 98 13.09 6.98 16.85
N ASP A 99 12.51 5.98 16.22
CA ASP A 99 12.98 4.60 16.36
C ASP A 99 13.82 4.17 15.16
N VAL A 100 13.44 4.60 13.96
CA VAL A 100 14.07 4.20 12.70
C VAL A 100 15.25 5.11 12.34
N CYS A 101 15.09 6.43 12.53
CA CYS A 101 16.05 7.43 12.02
C CYS A 101 17.09 7.89 13.02
N LYS A 102 16.99 7.45 14.29
CA LYS A 102 18.08 7.67 15.23
C LYS A 102 19.31 6.91 14.72
N LYS A 103 20.28 7.66 14.19
CA LYS A 103 21.65 7.17 14.03
C LYS A 103 22.03 6.52 15.36
N LYS A 104 22.44 5.25 15.32
CA LYS A 104 23.10 4.64 16.48
C LYS A 104 24.21 5.61 16.89
N LYS A 105 24.07 6.19 18.09
CA LYS A 105 25.16 6.95 18.70
C LYS A 105 26.32 6.01 18.95
#